data_AF-A0A176RTD2-F1
#
_entry.id   AF-A0A176RTD2-F1
#
_cell.length_a   1.000
_cell.length_b   1.000
_cell.length_c   1.000
_cell.angle_alpha   90.00
_cell.angle_beta   90.00
_cell.angle_gamma   90.00
#
_symmetry.space_group_name_H-M   'P 1'
#
loop_
_entity.id
_entity.type
_entity.pdbx_description
1 polymer ?
#
loop_
_entity_poly.entity_id
_entity_poly.type
_entity_poly.pdbx_seq_one_letter_code
_entity_poly.pdbx_strand_id
1 'polypeptide(L)'
;MVSLPHQKNGLKWRKGHQTPVLSVAFSQDGGILISGSDDNTIKIWEVSTGSLLYTLQKERMWVNSISFSPDGRTLASTDDAFIRLRELRTGKVLLESCGLNTVTFSPDGRTLVAGSVNNTVKLWDVKTGKEIRTLKRHTKYVRSLSFSPDGRTLASGSDDNTIKLWDVSTGKMLATLEGHWHSVCFLVFHPNGQMLASGSCDKTIKLWDVNSHKGLATLQGHDCMVKSLAFCPAGGTLVSASEDKTIKVWQ
;
A
#
# COMPACT_ATOMS: atom_id res chain seq x y z
N MET A 1 5.63 44.22 -13.76
CA MET A 1 4.28 44.82 -13.69
C MET A 1 3.37 44.00 -14.60
N VAL A 2 2.11 43.80 -14.20
CA VAL A 2 1.05 42.96 -14.84
C VAL A 2 1.19 41.46 -14.52
N SER A 3 0.66 40.95 -13.41
CA SER A 3 -0.75 40.62 -13.06
C SER A 3 -1.30 39.36 -13.76
N LEU A 4 -1.50 38.32 -12.94
CA LEU A 4 -2.39 37.14 -13.08
C LEU A 4 -3.81 37.54 -13.56
N PRO A 5 -4.68 36.62 -14.05
CA PRO A 5 -4.92 35.30 -13.43
C PRO A 5 -5.27 34.15 -14.41
N HIS A 6 -5.34 32.92 -13.89
CA HIS A 6 -6.52 32.05 -14.05
C HIS A 6 -6.44 30.88 -13.06
N GLN A 7 -7.19 31.01 -11.96
CA GLN A 7 -7.66 29.89 -11.15
C GLN A 7 -8.59 29.03 -12.01
N LYS A 8 -8.29 27.74 -12.14
CA LYS A 8 -9.29 26.71 -12.43
C LYS A 8 -8.98 25.45 -11.59
N ASN A 9 -10.00 24.96 -10.89
CA ASN A 9 -10.12 23.62 -10.31
C ASN A 9 -9.59 23.33 -8.89
N GLY A 10 -9.50 24.31 -7.99
CA GLY A 10 -9.39 24.00 -6.54
C GLY A 10 -8.14 23.22 -6.08
N LEU A 11 -7.18 22.98 -6.97
CA LEU A 11 -5.93 22.27 -6.68
C LEU A 11 -4.97 23.22 -5.96
N LYS A 12 -4.92 23.11 -4.63
CA LYS A 12 -3.85 23.70 -3.81
C LYS A 12 -2.61 22.81 -3.93
N TRP A 13 -1.61 23.22 -4.72
CA TRP A 13 -0.29 22.59 -4.69
C TRP A 13 0.50 23.09 -3.47
N ARG A 14 1.26 22.19 -2.83
CA ARG A 14 2.02 22.48 -1.61
C ARG A 14 3.48 22.12 -1.80
N LYS A 15 4.38 23.03 -1.43
CA LYS A 15 5.83 22.80 -1.40
C LYS A 15 6.27 22.59 0.05
N GLY A 16 7.17 21.64 0.29
CA GLY A 16 7.78 21.50 1.61
C GLY A 16 8.76 20.35 1.78
N HIS A 17 8.73 19.34 0.91
CA HIS A 17 9.83 18.36 0.76
C HIS A 17 10.97 18.94 -0.08
N GLN A 18 12.21 18.55 0.24
CA GLN A 18 13.42 19.01 -0.46
C GLN A 18 13.74 18.14 -1.69
N THR A 19 13.17 16.95 -1.77
CA THR A 19 13.36 15.95 -2.84
C THR A 19 12.00 15.35 -3.24
N PRO A 20 11.93 14.42 -4.21
CA PRO A 20 10.67 13.81 -4.64
C PRO A 20 9.88 13.16 -3.52
N VAL A 21 8.55 13.28 -3.60
CA VAL A 21 7.60 12.59 -2.74
C VAL A 21 7.31 11.23 -3.38
N LEU A 22 7.58 10.15 -2.64
CA LEU A 22 7.45 8.78 -3.14
C LEU A 22 6.11 8.14 -2.78
N SER A 23 5.52 8.55 -1.65
CA SER A 23 4.29 7.95 -1.14
C SER A 23 3.42 9.00 -0.44
N VAL A 24 2.10 8.88 -0.58
CA VAL A 24 1.11 9.74 0.06
C VAL A 24 -0.07 8.91 0.56
N ALA A 25 -0.67 9.32 1.68
CA ALA A 25 -1.91 8.71 2.18
C ALA A 25 -2.76 9.75 2.91
N PHE A 26 -4.09 9.64 2.77
CA PHE A 26 -5.04 10.44 3.54
C PHE A 26 -5.47 9.67 4.80
N SER A 27 -5.79 10.40 5.88
CA SER A 27 -6.60 9.86 6.97
C SER A 27 -8.02 9.56 6.45
N GLN A 28 -8.73 8.66 7.13
CA GLN A 28 -10.06 8.21 6.69
C GLN A 28 -11.10 9.34 6.67
N ASP A 29 -10.97 10.33 7.55
CA ASP A 29 -11.80 11.53 7.58
C ASP A 29 -11.39 12.59 6.53
N GLY A 30 -10.30 12.35 5.78
CA GLY A 30 -9.74 13.27 4.80
C GLY A 30 -9.16 14.55 5.40
N GLY A 31 -9.09 14.67 6.73
CA GLY A 31 -8.61 15.86 7.42
C GLY A 31 -7.09 16.00 7.43
N ILE A 32 -6.38 14.87 7.34
CA ILE A 32 -4.92 14.80 7.38
C ILE A 32 -4.41 14.15 6.10
N LEU A 33 -3.31 14.69 5.57
CA LEU A 33 -2.52 14.10 4.50
C LEU A 33 -1.13 13.82 5.04
N ILE A 34 -0.55 12.68 4.68
CA ILE A 34 0.88 12.42 4.86
C ILE A 34 1.60 12.29 3.53
N SER A 35 2.85 12.70 3.52
CA SER A 35 3.77 12.51 2.40
C SER A 35 5.11 12.02 2.90
N GLY A 36 5.64 10.98 2.26
CA GLY A 36 6.98 10.43 2.49
C GLY A 36 7.86 10.72 1.28
N SER A 37 9.12 11.05 1.52
CA SER A 37 10.03 11.57 0.50
C SER A 37 11.44 11.01 0.63
N ASP A 38 12.21 11.11 -0.45
CA ASP A 38 13.65 10.83 -0.51
C ASP A 38 14.50 11.76 0.37
N ASP A 39 13.90 12.82 0.94
CA ASP A 39 14.58 13.72 1.88
C ASP A 39 14.65 13.15 3.29
N ASN A 40 14.31 11.86 3.44
CA ASN A 40 14.26 11.11 4.69
C ASN A 40 13.26 11.69 5.69
N THR A 41 12.24 12.41 5.21
CA THR A 41 11.19 12.96 6.05
C THR A 41 9.81 12.42 5.69
N ILE A 42 8.97 12.36 6.73
CA ILE A 42 7.53 12.23 6.57
C ILE A 42 6.90 13.53 7.04
N LYS A 43 6.09 14.15 6.20
CA LYS A 43 5.36 15.37 6.52
C LYS A 43 3.89 15.06 6.70
N ILE A 44 3.31 15.68 7.72
CA ILE A 44 1.91 15.56 8.08
C ILE A 44 1.27 16.92 7.87
N TRP A 45 0.19 16.95 7.10
CA TRP A 45 -0.45 18.16 6.62
C TRP A 45 -1.92 18.16 7.03
N GLU A 46 -2.43 19.33 7.40
CA GLU A 46 -3.86 19.55 7.54
C GLU A 46 -4.46 19.87 6.17
N VAL A 47 -5.44 19.07 5.75
CA VAL A 47 -6.02 19.14 4.41
C VAL A 47 -6.85 20.40 4.22
N SER A 48 -7.67 20.76 5.22
CA SER A 48 -8.56 21.94 5.18
C SER A 48 -7.78 23.25 4.97
N THR A 49 -6.72 23.45 5.76
CA THR A 49 -6.00 24.73 5.78
C THR A 49 -4.95 24.80 4.69
N GLY A 50 -4.09 23.80 4.54
CA GLY A 50 -2.82 24.02 3.85
C GLY A 50 -1.60 23.63 4.66
N SER A 51 -1.77 23.65 5.99
CA SER A 51 -0.64 23.81 6.90
C SER A 51 0.12 22.51 7.08
N LEU A 52 1.45 22.63 7.13
CA LEU A 52 2.32 21.58 7.64
C LEU A 52 2.14 21.54 9.16
N LEU A 53 1.63 20.43 9.68
CA LEU A 53 1.44 20.24 11.12
C LEU A 53 2.73 19.76 11.78
N TYR A 54 3.34 18.73 11.19
CA TYR A 54 4.53 18.08 11.75
C TYR A 54 5.48 17.62 10.64
N THR A 55 6.78 17.67 10.92
CA THR A 55 7.79 16.95 10.14
C THR A 55 8.43 15.91 11.05
N LEU A 56 8.29 14.65 10.68
CA LEU A 56 9.03 13.55 11.29
C LEU A 56 10.42 13.51 10.63
N GLN A 57 11.43 13.81 11.43
CA GLN A 57 12.85 13.81 11.05
C GLN A 57 13.49 12.47 11.46
N LYS A 58 14.61 12.10 10.79
CA LYS A 58 15.45 10.92 11.09
C LYS A 58 14.86 9.56 10.72
N GLU A 59 14.17 9.44 9.59
CA GLU A 59 14.20 8.13 8.92
C GLU A 59 15.66 7.92 8.45
N ARG A 60 16.24 6.74 8.68
CA ARG A 60 17.68 6.53 8.40
C ARG A 60 17.99 6.66 6.90
N MET A 61 16.98 6.41 6.07
CA MET A 61 17.00 6.36 4.61
C MET A 61 15.62 6.80 4.05
N TRP A 62 15.48 6.80 2.73
CA TRP A 62 14.29 7.18 1.97
C TRP A 62 13.06 6.33 2.31
N VAL A 63 11.87 6.95 2.29
CA VAL A 63 10.61 6.34 2.75
C VAL A 63 9.84 5.74 1.56
N ASN A 64 9.78 4.41 1.52
CA ASN A 64 9.21 3.64 0.40
C ASN A 64 7.67 3.59 0.39
N SER A 65 7.05 3.45 1.55
CA SER A 65 5.61 3.26 1.67
C SER A 65 5.13 3.79 3.02
N ILE A 66 3.96 4.44 3.02
CA ILE A 66 3.31 4.94 4.22
C ILE A 66 1.84 4.54 4.22
N SER A 67 1.32 4.19 5.40
CA SER A 67 -0.07 3.82 5.60
C SER A 67 -0.59 4.38 6.92
N PHE A 68 -1.82 4.86 6.90
CA PHE A 68 -2.54 5.31 8.08
C PHE A 68 -3.34 4.17 8.69
N SER A 69 -3.40 4.13 10.02
CA SER A 69 -4.51 3.44 10.67
C SER A 69 -5.83 4.11 10.27
N PRO A 70 -6.92 3.35 10.12
CA PRO A 70 -8.26 3.89 9.84
C PRO A 70 -8.68 5.02 10.80
N ASP A 71 -8.30 4.93 12.07
CA ASP A 71 -8.59 5.97 13.07
C ASP A 71 -7.73 7.24 12.97
N GLY A 72 -6.76 7.27 12.04
CA GLY A 72 -5.88 8.43 11.80
C GLY A 72 -4.85 8.69 12.91
N ARG A 73 -4.72 7.82 13.91
CA ARG A 73 -3.86 8.07 15.09
C ARG A 73 -2.47 7.47 14.95
N THR A 74 -2.33 6.50 14.06
CA THR A 74 -1.14 5.70 13.95
C THR A 74 -0.65 5.68 12.51
N LEU A 75 0.67 5.81 12.37
CA LEU A 75 1.38 5.80 11.10
C LEU A 75 2.22 4.54 11.02
N ALA A 76 2.08 3.80 9.92
CA ALA A 76 3.07 2.82 9.50
C ALA A 76 3.90 3.42 8.36
N SER A 77 5.21 3.39 8.50
CA SER A 77 6.15 3.81 7.47
C SER A 77 7.20 2.73 7.24
N THR A 78 7.69 2.64 6.01
CA THR A 78 8.77 1.75 5.63
C THR A 78 9.95 2.58 5.13
N ASP A 79 11.14 2.43 5.73
CA ASP A 79 12.40 2.84 5.12
C ASP A 79 13.15 1.61 4.58
N ASP A 80 14.30 1.81 3.94
CA ASP A 80 15.09 0.77 3.24
C ASP A 80 15.29 -0.53 4.04
N ALA A 81 15.40 -0.43 5.36
CA ALA A 81 15.65 -1.59 6.22
C ALA A 81 14.57 -1.83 7.26
N PHE A 82 13.70 -0.87 7.59
CA PHE A 82 12.80 -0.96 8.74
C PHE A 82 11.36 -0.59 8.41
N ILE A 83 10.43 -1.27 9.05
CA ILE A 83 9.07 -0.76 9.23
C ILE A 83 8.97 -0.19 10.62
N ARG A 84 8.42 1.02 10.70
CA ARG A 84 8.12 1.71 11.94
C ARG A 84 6.65 2.00 12.04
N LEU A 85 6.11 1.70 13.20
CA LEU A 85 4.74 1.97 13.59
C LEU A 85 4.81 3.03 14.68
N ARG A 86 4.22 4.21 14.45
CA ARG A 86 4.36 5.37 15.34
C ARG A 86 3.00 5.96 15.67
N GLU A 87 2.81 6.36 16.93
CA GLU A 87 1.68 7.21 17.31
C GLU A 87 1.96 8.66 16.85
N LEU A 88 1.05 9.26 16.11
CA LEU A 88 1.28 10.57 15.48
C LEU A 88 1.37 11.72 16.47
N ARG A 89 0.58 11.68 17.54
CA ARG A 89 0.52 12.78 18.52
C ARG A 89 1.77 12.86 19.38
N THR A 90 2.34 11.72 19.74
CA THR A 90 3.46 11.63 20.69
C THR A 90 4.79 11.35 19.99
N GLY A 91 4.76 10.88 18.73
CA GLY A 91 5.94 10.39 18.02
C GLY A 91 6.47 9.06 18.56
N LYS A 92 5.79 8.44 19.54
CA LYS A 92 6.23 7.20 20.17
C LYS A 92 6.28 6.08 19.13
N VAL A 93 7.43 5.44 19.00
CA VAL A 93 7.57 4.20 18.21
C VAL A 93 6.90 3.08 18.98
N LEU A 94 5.86 2.51 18.39
CA LEU A 94 5.09 1.39 18.90
C LEU A 94 5.69 0.06 18.45
N LEU A 95 6.29 0.03 17.25
CA LEU A 95 6.96 -1.13 16.70
C LEU A 95 8.05 -0.71 15.71
N GLU A 96 9.17 -1.43 15.73
CA GLU A 96 10.25 -1.32 14.75
C GLU A 96 10.73 -2.74 14.40
N SER A 97 10.77 -3.06 13.11
CA SER A 97 11.25 -4.37 12.64
C SER A 97 12.02 -4.22 11.35
N CYS A 98 13.16 -4.92 11.23
CA CYS A 98 13.99 -4.86 10.03
C CYS A 98 13.61 -5.91 8.96
N GLY A 99 13.93 -5.64 7.69
CA GLY A 99 13.81 -6.57 6.57
C GLY A 99 12.40 -6.71 6.00
N LEU A 100 11.65 -5.61 5.86
CA LEU A 100 10.27 -5.63 5.40
C LEU A 100 10.04 -4.58 4.28
N ASN A 101 9.41 -5.00 3.17
CA ASN A 101 9.28 -4.23 1.92
C ASN A 101 7.93 -3.52 1.74
N THR A 102 6.89 -3.97 2.43
CA THR A 102 5.52 -3.47 2.26
C THR A 102 4.75 -3.58 3.56
N VAL A 103 3.81 -2.67 3.80
CA VAL A 103 3.01 -2.61 5.02
C VAL A 103 1.57 -2.22 4.71
N THR A 104 0.62 -2.78 5.44
CA THR A 104 -0.79 -2.41 5.33
C THR A 104 -1.54 -2.62 6.65
N PHE A 105 -2.51 -1.75 6.93
CA PHE A 105 -3.45 -1.94 8.03
C PHE A 105 -4.65 -2.75 7.55
N SER A 106 -5.19 -3.57 8.46
CA SER A 106 -6.53 -4.11 8.33
C SER A 106 -7.58 -3.00 8.28
N PRO A 107 -8.74 -3.24 7.63
CA PRO A 107 -9.80 -2.22 7.51
C PRO A 107 -10.33 -1.70 8.86
N ASP A 108 -10.26 -2.51 9.93
CA ASP A 108 -10.64 -2.10 11.28
C ASP A 108 -9.51 -1.43 12.09
N GLY A 109 -8.30 -1.41 11.52
CA GLY A 109 -7.12 -0.77 12.09
C GLY A 109 -6.44 -1.55 13.22
N ARG A 110 -6.94 -2.73 13.57
CA ARG A 110 -6.46 -3.47 14.75
C ARG A 110 -5.23 -4.31 14.46
N THR A 111 -5.10 -4.75 13.21
CA THR A 111 -3.98 -5.56 12.73
C THR A 111 -3.13 -4.77 11.74
N LEU A 112 -1.81 -4.74 11.97
CA LEU A 112 -0.83 -4.33 10.97
C LEU A 112 -0.24 -5.58 10.32
N VAL A 113 -0.02 -5.54 9.02
CA VAL A 113 0.65 -6.61 8.28
C VAL A 113 1.84 -6.05 7.52
N ALA A 114 2.94 -6.79 7.51
CA ALA A 114 4.08 -6.46 6.67
C ALA A 114 4.66 -7.67 5.95
N GLY A 115 5.10 -7.44 4.72
CA GLY A 115 5.80 -8.40 3.89
C GLY A 115 7.30 -8.25 4.05
N SER A 116 8.00 -9.36 4.23
CA SER A 116 9.44 -9.42 4.49
C SER A 116 10.28 -9.73 3.26
N VAL A 117 11.51 -9.22 3.23
CA VAL A 117 12.59 -9.73 2.36
C VAL A 117 12.97 -11.17 2.74
N ASN A 118 12.63 -11.64 3.93
CA ASN A 118 12.82 -13.04 4.34
C ASN A 118 11.66 -13.95 3.89
N ASN A 119 10.90 -13.55 2.86
CA ASN A 119 9.81 -14.34 2.25
C ASN A 119 8.63 -14.64 3.19
N THR A 120 8.51 -13.88 4.28
CA THR A 120 7.47 -14.06 5.29
C THR A 120 6.50 -12.89 5.30
N VAL A 121 5.29 -13.12 5.79
CA VAL A 121 4.33 -12.06 6.10
C VAL A 121 4.08 -12.09 7.59
N LYS A 122 4.25 -10.96 8.27
CA LYS A 122 4.07 -10.84 9.72
C LYS A 122 2.86 -9.99 10.04
N LEU A 123 2.12 -10.40 11.06
CA LEU A 123 0.91 -9.73 11.55
C LEU A 123 1.15 -9.30 12.99
N TRP A 124 0.82 -8.05 13.31
CA TRP A 124 0.92 -7.49 14.66
C TRP A 124 -0.40 -6.89 15.11
N ASP A 125 -0.66 -7.03 16.41
CA ASP A 125 -1.74 -6.32 17.07
C ASP A 125 -1.27 -4.88 17.32
N VAL A 126 -1.97 -3.92 16.75
CA VAL A 126 -1.57 -2.50 16.77
C VAL A 126 -1.62 -1.94 18.19
N LYS A 127 -2.59 -2.39 18.99
CA LYS A 127 -2.80 -1.88 20.36
C LYS A 127 -1.69 -2.31 21.32
N THR A 128 -1.23 -3.55 21.20
CA THR A 128 -0.26 -4.18 22.10
C THR A 128 1.15 -4.20 21.54
N GLY A 129 1.31 -3.99 20.22
CA GLY A 129 2.59 -4.12 19.51
C GLY A 129 3.10 -5.57 19.41
N LYS A 130 2.31 -6.56 19.83
CA LYS A 130 2.73 -7.96 19.85
C LYS A 130 2.53 -8.61 18.48
N GLU A 131 3.50 -9.43 18.07
CA GLU A 131 3.34 -10.28 16.89
C GLU A 131 2.22 -11.29 17.16
N ILE A 132 1.21 -11.27 16.29
CA ILE A 132 0.09 -12.23 16.32
C ILE A 132 0.53 -13.51 15.59
N ARG A 133 1.13 -13.36 14.41
CA ARG A 133 1.43 -14.47 13.49
C ARG A 133 2.58 -14.13 12.53
N THR A 134 3.29 -15.17 12.11
CA THR A 134 4.19 -15.15 10.94
C THR A 134 3.71 -16.20 9.93
N LEU A 135 3.35 -15.76 8.73
CA LEU A 135 2.94 -16.59 7.60
C LEU A 135 4.17 -16.91 6.73
N LYS A 136 4.44 -18.20 6.52
CA LYS A 136 5.64 -18.68 5.81
C LYS A 136 5.23 -19.65 4.70
N ARG A 137 5.16 -19.16 3.46
CA ARG A 137 4.97 -19.99 2.25
C ARG A 137 5.54 -19.39 0.97
N HIS A 138 5.79 -18.09 0.91
CA HIS A 138 6.48 -17.51 -0.24
C HIS A 138 7.93 -17.99 -0.28
N THR A 139 8.46 -18.17 -1.49
CA THR A 139 9.85 -18.63 -1.71
C THR A 139 10.78 -17.48 -2.07
N LYS A 140 10.23 -16.30 -2.32
CA LYS A 140 10.95 -15.04 -2.56
C LYS A 140 10.24 -13.86 -1.89
N TYR A 141 10.78 -12.66 -2.10
CA TYR A 141 10.36 -11.44 -1.42
C TYR A 141 8.88 -11.17 -1.61
N VAL A 142 8.21 -10.74 -0.53
CA VAL A 142 6.82 -10.27 -0.60
C VAL A 142 6.85 -8.80 -0.99
N ARG A 143 6.26 -8.45 -2.12
CA ARG A 143 6.25 -7.10 -2.69
C ARG A 143 4.99 -6.31 -2.37
N SER A 144 3.87 -6.99 -2.24
CA SER A 144 2.58 -6.33 -2.06
C SER A 144 1.69 -7.10 -1.10
N LEU A 145 0.90 -6.36 -0.34
CA LEU A 145 -0.12 -6.86 0.57
C LEU A 145 -1.40 -6.08 0.35
N SER A 146 -2.54 -6.77 0.40
CA SER A 146 -3.85 -6.13 0.32
C SER A 146 -4.83 -6.90 1.19
N PHE A 147 -5.64 -6.18 1.98
CA PHE A 147 -6.75 -6.77 2.72
C PHE A 147 -8.01 -6.77 1.87
N SER A 148 -8.84 -7.80 2.03
CA SER A 148 -10.23 -7.73 1.61
C SER A 148 -10.95 -6.63 2.40
N PRO A 149 -11.99 -6.00 1.83
CA PRO A 149 -12.72 -4.92 2.51
C PRO A 149 -13.33 -5.32 3.87
N ASP A 150 -13.69 -6.59 4.03
CA ASP A 150 -14.19 -7.15 5.29
C ASP A 150 -13.09 -7.55 6.28
N GLY A 151 -11.81 -7.43 5.90
CA GLY A 151 -10.64 -7.73 6.70
C GLY A 151 -10.40 -9.22 6.96
N ARG A 152 -11.19 -10.13 6.38
CA ARG A 152 -11.09 -11.58 6.65
C ARG A 152 -10.00 -12.26 5.84
N THR A 153 -9.73 -11.75 4.64
CA THR A 153 -8.74 -12.30 3.72
C THR A 153 -7.61 -11.31 3.51
N LEU A 154 -6.39 -11.81 3.56
CA LEU A 154 -5.19 -11.08 3.16
C LEU A 154 -4.66 -11.71 1.87
N ALA A 155 -4.32 -10.88 0.89
CA ALA A 155 -3.58 -11.29 -0.29
C ALA A 155 -2.12 -10.81 -0.19
N SER A 156 -1.17 -11.66 -0.56
CA SER A 156 0.25 -11.33 -0.66
C SER A 156 0.82 -11.68 -2.02
N GLY A 157 1.50 -10.73 -2.66
CA GLY A 157 2.12 -10.87 -3.98
C GLY A 157 3.63 -10.88 -3.86
N SER A 158 4.31 -11.73 -4.64
CA SER A 158 5.74 -12.00 -4.45
C SER A 158 6.55 -12.05 -5.75
N ASP A 159 7.87 -11.91 -5.59
CA ASP A 159 8.89 -12.23 -6.59
C ASP A 159 8.91 -13.71 -7.01
N ASP A 160 8.22 -14.59 -6.29
CA ASP A 160 8.02 -15.99 -6.69
C ASP A 160 6.95 -16.18 -7.77
N ASN A 161 6.46 -15.08 -8.34
CA ASN A 161 5.43 -14.99 -9.37
C ASN A 161 4.03 -15.43 -8.91
N THR A 162 3.84 -15.72 -7.63
CA THR A 162 2.56 -16.17 -7.07
C THR A 162 1.88 -15.11 -6.22
N ILE A 163 0.57 -15.30 -6.06
CA ILE A 163 -0.24 -14.61 -5.07
C ILE A 163 -0.70 -15.65 -4.07
N LYS A 164 -0.65 -15.34 -2.77
CA LYS A 164 -1.20 -16.21 -1.73
C LYS A 164 -2.34 -15.50 -1.01
N LEU A 165 -3.44 -16.22 -0.83
CA LEU A 165 -4.58 -15.78 -0.04
C LEU A 165 -4.52 -16.44 1.33
N TRP A 166 -4.82 -15.66 2.37
CA TRP A 166 -4.70 -16.09 3.76
C TRP A 166 -5.96 -15.73 4.52
N ASP A 167 -6.41 -16.66 5.36
CA ASP A 167 -7.39 -16.36 6.38
C ASP A 167 -6.69 -15.62 7.54
N VAL A 168 -7.12 -14.40 7.81
CA VAL A 168 -6.45 -13.51 8.79
C VAL A 168 -6.60 -14.03 10.22
N SER A 169 -7.75 -14.64 10.52
CA SER A 169 -8.11 -15.10 11.86
C SER A 169 -7.32 -16.35 12.28
N THR A 170 -7.08 -17.26 11.34
CA THR A 170 -6.42 -18.55 11.56
C THR A 170 -4.96 -18.55 11.10
N GLY A 171 -4.59 -17.65 10.18
CA GLY A 171 -3.30 -17.66 9.50
C GLY A 171 -3.14 -18.79 8.48
N LYS A 172 -4.22 -19.52 8.15
CA LYS A 172 -4.16 -20.59 7.16
C LYS A 172 -4.12 -20.01 5.76
N MET A 173 -3.32 -20.64 4.89
CA MET A 173 -3.34 -20.35 3.46
C MET A 173 -4.62 -20.91 2.86
N LEU A 174 -5.40 -20.05 2.21
CA LEU A 174 -6.65 -20.40 1.53
C LEU A 174 -6.37 -20.90 0.11
N ALA A 175 -5.49 -20.21 -0.61
CA ALA A 175 -5.14 -20.54 -1.99
C ALA A 175 -3.77 -19.97 -2.39
N THR A 176 -3.19 -20.55 -3.44
CA THR A 176 -2.13 -19.92 -4.24
C THR A 176 -2.70 -19.66 -5.62
N LEU A 177 -2.65 -18.41 -6.07
CA LEU A 177 -3.04 -18.00 -7.42
C LEU A 177 -1.79 -17.94 -8.28
N GLU A 178 -1.77 -18.74 -9.33
CA GLU A 178 -0.68 -18.87 -10.29
C GLU A 178 -1.13 -18.39 -11.67
N GLY A 179 -0.22 -17.81 -12.43
CA GLY A 179 -0.50 -17.37 -13.80
C GLY A 179 0.31 -16.17 -14.27
N HIS A 180 0.90 -15.39 -13.37
CA HIS A 180 1.94 -14.43 -13.73
C HIS A 180 3.25 -15.16 -14.00
N TRP A 181 4.02 -14.70 -14.99
CA TRP A 181 5.32 -15.29 -15.34
C TRP A 181 6.51 -14.46 -14.84
N HIS A 182 6.23 -13.35 -14.17
CA HIS A 182 7.21 -12.55 -13.42
C HIS A 182 6.57 -12.04 -12.11
N SER A 183 7.41 -11.50 -11.23
CA SER A 183 7.10 -10.88 -9.95
C SER A 183 5.74 -10.17 -9.92
N VAL A 184 4.93 -10.49 -8.92
CA VAL A 184 3.70 -9.75 -8.64
C VAL A 184 4.05 -8.51 -7.83
N CYS A 185 3.94 -7.35 -8.45
CA CYS A 185 4.39 -6.07 -7.90
C CYS A 185 3.33 -5.41 -7.03
N PHE A 186 2.06 -5.51 -7.42
CA PHE A 186 0.95 -4.83 -6.75
C PHE A 186 -0.30 -5.68 -6.70
N LEU A 187 -1.08 -5.51 -5.62
CA LEU A 187 -2.36 -6.15 -5.37
C LEU A 187 -3.37 -5.11 -4.90
N VAL A 188 -4.60 -5.22 -5.37
CA VAL A 188 -5.72 -4.43 -4.85
C VAL A 188 -7.00 -5.24 -4.88
N PHE A 189 -7.67 -5.34 -3.73
CA PHE A 189 -9.03 -5.88 -3.69
C PHE A 189 -10.01 -4.87 -4.29
N HIS A 190 -10.94 -5.38 -5.08
CA HIS A 190 -12.11 -4.63 -5.50
C HIS A 190 -12.98 -4.30 -4.26
N PRO A 191 -13.66 -3.14 -4.20
CA PRO A 191 -14.44 -2.72 -3.03
C PRO A 191 -15.56 -3.68 -2.59
N ASN A 192 -16.10 -4.51 -3.50
CA ASN A 192 -17.07 -5.56 -3.15
C ASN A 192 -16.44 -6.81 -2.49
N GLY A 193 -15.11 -6.91 -2.45
CA GLY A 193 -14.37 -8.03 -1.87
C GLY A 193 -14.36 -9.34 -2.67
N GLN A 194 -15.06 -9.40 -3.80
CA GLN A 194 -15.22 -10.62 -4.60
C GLN A 194 -14.11 -10.78 -5.66
N MET A 195 -13.42 -9.70 -5.99
CA MET A 195 -12.37 -9.69 -7.01
C MET A 195 -11.07 -9.10 -6.47
N LEU A 196 -9.96 -9.68 -6.91
CA LEU A 196 -8.61 -9.17 -6.67
C LEU A 196 -7.99 -8.81 -8.02
N ALA A 197 -7.33 -7.66 -8.12
CA ALA A 197 -6.48 -7.32 -9.25
C ALA A 197 -5.00 -7.43 -8.85
N SER A 198 -4.18 -7.94 -9.75
CA SER A 198 -2.73 -8.02 -9.59
C SER A 198 -1.99 -7.42 -10.77
N GLY A 199 -0.96 -6.62 -10.49
CA GLY A 199 -0.07 -6.03 -11.48
C GLY A 199 1.32 -6.64 -11.35
N SER A 200 1.97 -6.93 -12.47
CA SER A 200 3.22 -7.68 -12.48
C SER A 200 4.30 -7.04 -13.37
N CYS A 201 5.54 -7.43 -13.09
CA CYS A 201 6.69 -7.25 -13.99
C CYS A 201 6.51 -7.87 -15.37
N ASP A 202 5.54 -8.77 -15.50
CA ASP A 202 5.17 -9.45 -16.73
C ASP A 202 4.34 -8.57 -17.70
N LYS A 203 4.19 -7.28 -17.35
CA LYS A 203 3.48 -6.23 -18.10
C LYS A 203 1.96 -6.41 -18.17
N THR A 204 1.42 -7.42 -17.47
CA THR A 204 -0.01 -7.69 -17.45
C THR A 204 -0.64 -7.33 -16.12
N ILE A 205 -1.95 -7.17 -16.19
CA ILE A 205 -2.82 -7.12 -15.02
C ILE A 205 -3.69 -8.37 -15.07
N LYS A 206 -3.86 -9.07 -13.94
CA LYS A 206 -4.78 -10.20 -13.85
C LYS A 206 -5.87 -9.90 -12.85
N LEU A 207 -7.08 -10.29 -13.20
CA LEU A 207 -8.25 -10.25 -12.33
C LEU A 207 -8.53 -11.67 -11.84
N TRP A 208 -8.83 -11.81 -10.55
CA TRP A 208 -9.05 -13.09 -9.90
C TRP A 208 -10.35 -13.04 -9.12
N ASP A 209 -11.10 -14.13 -9.19
CA ASP A 209 -12.25 -14.34 -8.32
C ASP A 209 -11.77 -14.88 -6.97
N VAL A 210 -12.15 -14.18 -5.91
CA VAL A 210 -11.66 -14.45 -4.55
C VAL A 210 -12.28 -15.73 -3.99
N ASN A 211 -13.52 -16.07 -4.35
CA ASN A 211 -14.24 -17.20 -3.78
C ASN A 211 -13.86 -18.53 -4.43
N SER A 212 -13.71 -18.53 -5.75
CA SER A 212 -13.36 -19.70 -6.56
C SER A 212 -11.85 -19.86 -6.76
N HIS A 213 -11.07 -18.82 -6.45
CA HIS A 213 -9.61 -18.76 -6.64
C HIS A 213 -9.17 -18.90 -8.10
N LYS A 214 -10.04 -18.53 -9.05
CA LYS A 214 -9.76 -18.65 -10.49
C LYS A 214 -9.43 -17.29 -11.11
N GLY A 215 -8.60 -17.31 -12.16
CA GLY A 215 -8.39 -16.14 -13.00
C GLY A 215 -9.65 -15.82 -13.80
N LEU A 216 -10.08 -14.55 -13.75
CA LEU A 216 -11.23 -14.02 -14.47
C LEU A 216 -10.82 -13.43 -15.82
N ALA A 217 -9.76 -12.63 -15.84
CA ALA A 217 -9.29 -11.95 -17.04
C ALA A 217 -7.80 -11.61 -16.94
N THR A 218 -7.17 -11.45 -18.11
CA THR A 218 -5.84 -10.84 -18.22
C THR A 218 -5.97 -9.58 -19.06
N LEU A 219 -5.63 -8.44 -18.49
CA LEU A 219 -5.61 -7.15 -19.17
C LEU A 219 -4.19 -6.92 -19.70
N GLN A 220 -4.09 -6.71 -21.01
CA GLN A 220 -2.85 -6.42 -21.71
C GLN A 220 -2.91 -5.02 -22.30
N GLY A 221 -1.77 -4.37 -22.42
CA GLY A 221 -1.67 -3.07 -23.09
C GLY A 221 -0.59 -2.15 -22.54
N HIS A 222 0.04 -2.49 -21.40
CA HIS A 222 1.27 -1.83 -20.94
C HIS A 222 2.49 -2.45 -21.60
N ASP A 223 3.49 -1.62 -21.90
CA ASP A 223 4.73 -2.04 -22.57
C ASP A 223 5.88 -2.34 -21.60
N CYS A 224 5.70 -1.95 -20.33
CA CYS A 224 6.60 -2.21 -19.21
C CYS A 224 5.81 -2.70 -17.98
N MET A 225 6.52 -2.93 -16.88
CA MET A 225 5.94 -3.49 -15.66
C MET A 225 4.86 -2.59 -15.04
N VAL A 226 3.80 -3.22 -14.55
CA VAL A 226 2.72 -2.53 -13.84
C VAL A 226 3.16 -2.24 -12.41
N LYS A 227 3.24 -0.95 -12.07
CA LYS A 227 3.78 -0.45 -10.81
C LYS A 227 2.72 -0.05 -9.79
N SER A 228 1.48 0.16 -10.20
CA SER A 228 0.42 0.54 -9.29
C SER A 228 -0.94 0.19 -9.87
N LEU A 229 -1.89 -0.12 -8.99
CA LEU A 229 -3.27 -0.42 -9.29
C LEU A 229 -4.19 0.26 -8.27
N ALA A 230 -5.34 0.75 -8.74
CA ALA A 230 -6.38 1.27 -7.86
C ALA A 230 -7.76 1.04 -8.46
N PHE A 231 -8.67 0.44 -7.69
CA PHE A 231 -10.09 0.44 -8.03
C PHE A 231 -10.73 1.75 -7.62
N CYS A 232 -11.63 2.25 -8.47
CA CYS A 232 -12.59 3.27 -8.08
C CYS A 232 -13.44 2.73 -6.92
N PRO A 233 -13.77 3.52 -5.88
CA PRO A 233 -14.60 3.08 -4.76
C PRO A 233 -15.99 2.56 -5.19
N ALA A 234 -16.54 3.08 -6.28
CA ALA A 234 -17.79 2.59 -6.88
C ALA A 234 -17.64 1.24 -7.59
N GLY A 235 -16.42 0.73 -7.76
CA GLY A 235 -16.10 -0.59 -8.29
C GLY A 235 -15.99 -0.68 -9.82
N GLY A 236 -16.69 0.17 -10.57
CA GLY A 236 -16.78 0.07 -12.03
C GLY A 236 -15.53 0.48 -12.83
N THR A 237 -14.40 0.77 -12.19
CA THR A 237 -13.19 1.19 -12.92
C THR A 237 -11.94 0.75 -12.18
N LEU A 238 -11.00 0.17 -12.91
CA LEU A 238 -9.63 -0.08 -12.46
C LEU A 238 -8.71 0.92 -13.17
N VAL A 239 -7.76 1.49 -12.44
CA VAL A 239 -6.69 2.32 -12.99
C VAL A 239 -5.36 1.63 -12.74
N SER A 240 -4.48 1.65 -13.75
CA SER A 240 -3.12 1.12 -13.64
C SER A 240 -2.08 2.14 -14.07
N ALA A 241 -0.91 2.10 -13.43
CA ALA A 241 0.26 2.88 -13.82
C ALA A 241 1.45 1.94 -14.07
N SER A 242 2.27 2.26 -15.06
CA SER A 242 3.40 1.43 -15.49
C SER A 242 4.68 2.26 -15.72
N GLU A 243 5.82 1.57 -15.71
CA GLU A 243 7.12 2.15 -16.10
C GLU A 243 7.18 2.63 -17.55
N ASP A 244 6.20 2.23 -18.37
CA ASP A 244 6.06 2.73 -19.75
C ASP A 244 5.61 4.20 -19.81
N LYS A 245 5.49 4.86 -18.64
CA LYS A 245 5.09 6.25 -18.45
C LYS A 245 3.63 6.51 -18.79
N THR A 246 2.80 5.46 -18.79
CA THR A 246 1.36 5.57 -19.06
C THR A 246 0.51 5.20 -17.84
N ILE A 247 -0.67 5.82 -17.79
CA ILE A 247 -1.78 5.42 -16.92
C ILE A 247 -2.89 4.89 -17.84
N LYS A 248 -3.45 3.74 -17.52
CA LYS A 248 -4.58 3.14 -18.25
C LYS A 248 -5.79 3.00 -17.35
N VAL A 249 -6.95 3.19 -17.95
CA VAL A 249 -8.26 3.09 -17.29
C VAL A 249 -9.00 1.92 -17.93
N TRP A 250 -9.47 1.00 -17.10
CA TRP A 250 -10.15 -0.23 -17.49
C TRP A 250 -11.57 -0.20 -16.92
N GLN A 251 -12.56 -0.51 -17.75
CA GLN A 251 -13.99 -0.52 -17.43
C GLN A 251 -14.59 -1.88 -17.74
#